data_AF-A0A946WEL1-F1
#
_entry.id   AF-A0A946WEL1-F1
#
_cell.length_a   1.000
_cell.length_b   1.000
_cell.length_c   1.000
_cell.angle_alpha   90.00
_cell.angle_beta   90.00
_cell.angle_gamma   90.00
#
_symmetry.space_group_name_H-M   'P 1'
#
loop_
_entity.id
_entity.type
_entity.pdbx_description
1 polymer ?
#
loop_
_entity_poly.entity_id
_entity_poly.type
_entity_poly.pdbx_seq_one_letter_code
_entity_poly.pdbx_strand_id
1 'polypeptide(L)'
;MNKLYPWILLLIRFLLGVIFIYASLDKIIDPGEFARAIGNYHIIPFGLENLIALVIPWLELFIGIGLISGIMVDGASAISGGLMAIFILLILQATLRGFNIECGCGLKEGEMVGWSKILEN
;
A
#
# COMPACT_ATOMS: atom_id res chain seq x y z
N MET A 1 -8.55 34.05 4.66
CA MET A 1 -8.48 32.62 4.27
C MET A 1 -7.20 32.44 3.46
N ASN A 2 -6.16 31.88 4.08
CA ASN A 2 -4.76 32.10 3.69
C ASN A 2 -4.41 31.46 2.34
N LYS A 3 -3.81 32.24 1.43
CA LYS A 3 -3.29 31.79 0.12
C LYS A 3 -2.27 30.64 0.18
N LEU A 4 -1.83 30.24 1.38
CA LEU A 4 -0.97 29.09 1.67
C LEU A 4 -1.67 27.72 1.49
N TYR A 5 -2.97 27.64 1.77
CA TYR A 5 -3.75 26.40 1.63
C TYR A 5 -3.63 25.75 0.24
N PRO A 6 -3.84 26.47 -0.88
CA PRO A 6 -3.80 25.85 -2.20
C PRO A 6 -2.40 25.30 -2.54
N TRP A 7 -1.32 25.96 -2.12
CA TRP A 7 0.05 25.50 -2.41
C TRP A 7 0.42 24.26 -1.58
N ILE A 8 0.02 24.24 -0.30
CA ILE A 8 0.23 23.08 0.58
C ILE A 8 -0.55 21.87 0.05
N LEU A 9 -1.81 22.06 -0.35
CA LEU A 9 -2.63 20.98 -0.93
C LEU A 9 -2.02 20.44 -2.22
N LEU A 10 -1.49 21.31 -3.08
CA LEU A 10 -0.82 20.91 -4.32
C LEU A 10 0.44 20.07 -4.03
N LEU A 11 1.22 20.49 -3.03
CA LEU A 11 2.44 19.80 -2.61
C LEU A 11 2.14 18.42 -2.00
N ILE A 12 1.14 18.33 -1.10
CA ILE A 12 0.68 17.06 -0.53
C ILE A 12 0.16 16.13 -1.64
N ARG A 13 -0.63 16.65 -2.58
CA ARG A 13 -1.15 15.89 -3.73
C ARG A 13 -0.04 15.32 -4.60
N PHE A 14 0.98 16.13 -4.87
CA PHE A 14 2.14 15.72 -5.65
C PHE A 14 2.93 14.64 -4.92
N LEU A 15 3.21 14.82 -3.63
CA LEU A 15 3.90 13.82 -2.79
C LEU A 15 3.13 12.49 -2.75
N LEU A 16 1.81 12.54 -2.49
CA LEU A 16 0.96 11.35 -2.51
C LEU A 16 1.01 10.65 -3.86
N GLY A 17 0.89 11.42 -4.96
CA GLY A 17 0.96 10.85 -6.31
C GLY A 17 2.28 10.14 -6.58
N VAL A 18 3.40 10.74 -6.19
CA VAL A 18 4.74 10.12 -6.33
C VAL A 18 4.86 8.86 -5.49
N ILE A 19 4.37 8.87 -4.25
CA ILE A 19 4.38 7.69 -3.37
C ILE A 19 3.58 6.54 -3.99
N PHE A 20 2.37 6.80 -4.52
CA PHE A 20 1.55 5.79 -5.18
C PHE A 20 2.21 5.21 -6.44
N ILE A 21 2.85 6.05 -7.25
CA ILE A 21 3.60 5.58 -8.43
C ILE A 21 4.78 4.71 -7.99
N TYR A 22 5.56 5.15 -7.01
CA TYR A 22 6.71 4.38 -6.53
C TYR A 22 6.28 3.03 -5.95
N ALA A 23 5.24 3.04 -5.10
CA ALA A 23 4.71 1.83 -4.47
C ALA A 23 4.08 0.85 -5.48
N SER A 24 3.45 1.36 -6.55
CA SER A 24 2.89 0.50 -7.60
C SER A 24 3.96 -0.11 -8.49
N LEU A 25 5.04 0.61 -8.81
CA LEU A 25 6.14 0.08 -9.61
C LEU A 25 6.80 -1.13 -8.94
N ASP A 26 7.05 -1.05 -7.64
CA ASP A 26 7.62 -2.16 -6.86
C ASP A 26 6.76 -3.43 -6.99
N LYS A 27 5.44 -3.29 -6.84
CA LYS A 27 4.46 -4.39 -6.98
C LYS A 27 4.28 -4.88 -8.42
N ILE A 28 4.53 -4.04 -9.43
CA ILE A 28 4.47 -4.42 -10.86
C ILE A 28 5.71 -5.21 -11.27
N ILE A 29 6.87 -4.91 -10.68
CA ILE A 29 8.13 -5.60 -10.98
C ILE A 29 8.09 -7.04 -10.45
N ASP A 30 7.61 -7.25 -9.22
CA ASP A 30 7.40 -8.59 -8.67
C ASP A 30 5.95 -8.81 -8.18
N PRO A 31 5.02 -9.11 -9.11
CA PRO A 31 3.64 -9.39 -8.75
C PRO A 31 3.51 -10.73 -8.00
N GLY A 32 4.51 -11.61 -8.09
CA GLY A 32 4.51 -12.90 -7.41
C GLY A 32 4.74 -12.75 -5.91
N GLU A 33 5.65 -11.86 -5.51
CA GLU A 33 5.85 -11.50 -4.11
C GLU A 33 4.61 -10.84 -3.52
N PHE A 34 4.00 -9.91 -4.25
CA PHE A 34 2.77 -9.26 -3.79
C PHE A 34 1.59 -10.24 -3.71
N ALA A 35 1.45 -11.19 -4.63
CA ALA A 35 0.44 -12.24 -4.55
C ALA A 35 0.65 -13.17 -3.34
N ARG A 36 1.90 -13.54 -3.03
CA ARG A 36 2.23 -14.30 -1.81
C ARG A 36 1.86 -13.51 -0.55
N ALA A 37 2.19 -12.21 -0.52
CA ALA A 37 1.82 -11.32 0.58
C ALA A 37 0.30 -11.28 0.77
N ILE A 38 -0.49 -11.16 -0.32
CA ILE A 38 -1.96 -11.22 -0.28
C ILE A 38 -2.47 -12.59 0.21
N GLY A 39 -1.87 -13.67 -0.28
CA GLY A 39 -2.19 -15.04 0.14
C GLY A 39 -1.98 -15.27 1.64
N ASN A 40 -0.95 -14.65 2.22
CA ASN A 40 -0.65 -14.74 3.66
C ASN A 40 -1.76 -14.16 4.55
N TYR A 41 -2.61 -13.25 4.05
CA TYR A 41 -3.76 -12.76 4.81
C TYR A 41 -4.85 -13.82 5.04
N HIS A 42 -4.86 -14.92 4.26
CA HIS A 42 -5.87 -16.00 4.35
C HIS A 42 -7.33 -15.49 4.33
N ILE A 43 -7.57 -14.34 3.70
CA ILE A 43 -8.91 -13.76 3.50
C ILE A 43 -9.48 -14.16 2.13
N ILE A 44 -8.61 -14.38 1.16
CA ILE A 44 -8.97 -14.46 -0.26
C ILE A 44 -8.92 -15.93 -0.73
N PRO A 45 -9.88 -16.39 -1.56
CA PRO A 45 -9.88 -17.75 -2.08
C PRO A 45 -8.69 -17.97 -3.01
N PHE A 46 -8.15 -19.20 -2.98
CA PHE A 46 -7.04 -19.62 -3.84
C PHE A 46 -7.23 -19.21 -5.31
N GLY A 47 -6.26 -18.49 -5.85
CA GLY A 47 -6.22 -18.01 -7.23
C GLY A 47 -6.72 -16.57 -7.44
N LEU A 48 -7.52 -16.02 -6.53
CA LEU A 48 -7.92 -14.60 -6.58
C LEU A 48 -6.78 -13.68 -6.12
N GLU A 49 -5.84 -14.16 -5.31
CA GLU A 49 -4.67 -13.39 -4.90
C GLU A 49 -3.83 -12.91 -6.09
N ASN A 50 -3.67 -13.74 -7.12
CA ASN A 50 -2.91 -13.39 -8.33
C ASN A 50 -3.61 -12.30 -9.16
N LEU A 51 -4.94 -12.38 -9.27
CA LEU A 51 -5.74 -11.37 -9.98
C LEU A 51 -5.68 -10.02 -9.27
N ILE A 52 -5.79 -10.02 -7.95
CA ILE A 52 -5.74 -8.80 -7.14
C ILE A 52 -4.32 -8.21 -7.15
N ALA A 53 -3.30 -9.06 -7.08
CA ALA A 53 -1.90 -8.66 -7.17
C ALA A 53 -1.57 -8.00 -8.52
N LEU A 54 -2.27 -8.38 -9.59
CA LEU A 54 -2.16 -7.71 -10.88
C LEU A 54 -2.97 -6.41 -10.92
N VAL A 55 -4.25 -6.44 -10.55
CA VAL A 55 -5.16 -5.29 -10.77
C VAL A 55 -4.85 -4.10 -9.87
N ILE A 56 -4.51 -4.34 -8.59
CA ILE A 56 -4.31 -3.25 -7.62
C ILE A 56 -3.14 -2.34 -7.99
N PRO A 57 -1.93 -2.85 -8.31
CA PRO A 57 -0.81 -1.98 -8.65
C PRO A 57 -1.07 -1.10 -9.88
N TRP A 58 -1.73 -1.62 -10.92
CA TRP A 58 -2.12 -0.79 -12.07
C TRP A 58 -3.07 0.34 -11.66
N LEU A 59 -4.04 0.03 -10.80
CA LEU A 59 -4.99 1.02 -10.31
C LEU A 59 -4.31 2.09 -9.44
N GLU A 60 -3.37 1.70 -8.58
CA GLU A 60 -2.53 2.62 -7.80
C GLU A 60 -1.68 3.54 -8.70
N LEU A 61 -1.12 2.99 -9.78
CA LEU A 61 -0.34 3.75 -10.76
C LEU A 61 -1.20 4.81 -11.46
N PHE A 62 -2.40 4.44 -11.93
CA PHE A 62 -3.32 5.39 -12.57
C PHE A 62 -3.78 6.48 -11.61
N ILE A 63 -4.04 6.15 -10.34
CA ILE A 63 -4.36 7.13 -9.30
C ILE A 63 -3.19 8.09 -9.07
N GLY A 64 -1.97 7.56 -8.95
CA GLY A 64 -0.78 8.38 -8.76
C GLY A 64 -0.55 9.36 -9.91
N ILE A 65 -0.70 8.89 -11.16
CA ILE A 65 -0.62 9.73 -12.35
C ILE A 65 -1.76 10.77 -12.39
N GLY A 66 -2.98 10.39 -12.01
CA GLY A 66 -4.13 11.31 -11.93
C GLY A 66 -3.92 12.41 -10.89
N LEU A 67 -3.39 12.06 -9.72
CA LEU A 67 -3.03 13.00 -8.67
C LEU A 67 -1.92 13.96 -9.11
N ILE A 68 -0.89 13.50 -9.84
CA ILE A 68 0.16 14.41 -10.34
C ILE A 68 -0.40 15.31 -11.45
N SER A 69 -1.04 14.73 -12.47
CA SER A 69 -1.56 15.45 -13.64
C SER A 69 -2.72 16.40 -13.33
N GLY A 70 -3.39 16.23 -12.18
CA GLY A 70 -4.50 17.08 -11.78
C GLY A 70 -5.82 16.74 -12.46
N ILE A 71 -5.92 15.57 -13.08
CA ILE A 71 -7.12 15.09 -13.73
C ILE A 71 -7.96 14.34 -12.69
N MET A 72 -9.22 14.75 -12.50
CA MET A 72 -10.17 14.13 -11.55
C MET A 72 -9.63 13.97 -10.12
N VAL A 73 -8.99 15.03 -9.60
CA VAL A 73 -8.33 15.04 -8.28
C VAL A 73 -9.25 14.60 -7.14
N ASP A 74 -10.51 15.05 -7.15
CA ASP A 74 -11.48 14.71 -6.11
C ASP A 74 -11.80 13.21 -6.10
N GLY A 75 -11.89 12.59 -7.28
CA GLY A 75 -12.08 11.15 -7.42
C GLY A 75 -10.83 10.36 -7.05
N ALA A 76 -9.67 10.77 -7.56
CA ALA A 76 -8.39 10.11 -7.28
C ALA A 76 -8.03 10.16 -5.80
N SER A 77 -8.28 11.29 -5.13
CA SER A 77 -8.05 11.45 -3.69
C SER A 77 -9.01 10.57 -2.86
N ALA A 78 -10.30 10.54 -3.19
CA ALA A 78 -11.27 9.69 -2.51
C ALA A 78 -10.92 8.19 -2.64
N ILE A 79 -10.57 7.75 -3.85
CA ILE A 79 -10.20 6.35 -4.10
C ILE A 79 -8.87 6.01 -3.41
N SER A 80 -7.87 6.91 -3.45
CA SER A 80 -6.60 6.70 -2.74
C SER A 80 -6.80 6.55 -1.23
N GLY A 81 -7.67 7.35 -0.62
CA GLY A 81 -8.02 7.25 0.79
C GLY A 81 -8.72 5.94 1.11
N GLY A 82 -9.64 5.50 0.25
CA GLY A 82 -10.32 4.21 0.37
C GLY A 82 -9.35 3.03 0.30
N LEU A 83 -8.44 3.03 -0.69
CA LEU A 83 -7.38 2.02 -0.81
C LEU A 83 -6.51 1.97 0.44
N MET A 84 -6.06 3.13 0.91
CA MET A 84 -5.20 3.21 2.09
C MET A 84 -5.93 2.67 3.33
N ALA A 85 -7.21 2.99 3.51
CA ALA A 85 -8.04 2.43 4.58
C ALA A 85 -8.18 0.90 4.47
N ILE A 86 -8.41 0.37 3.27
CA ILE A 86 -8.48 -1.08 3.04
C ILE A 86 -7.16 -1.75 3.40
N PHE A 87 -6.02 -1.23 2.93
CA PHE A 87 -4.70 -1.77 3.26
C PHE A 87 -4.43 -1.76 4.77
N ILE A 88 -4.77 -0.66 5.45
CA ILE A 88 -4.66 -0.56 6.91
C ILE A 88 -5.52 -1.63 7.60
N LEU A 89 -6.76 -1.83 7.16
CA LEU A 89 -7.65 -2.87 7.72
C LEU A 89 -7.12 -4.27 7.47
N LEU A 90 -6.56 -4.54 6.28
CA LEU A 90 -5.93 -5.82 5.95
C LEU A 90 -4.74 -6.08 6.89
N ILE A 91 -3.83 -5.11 7.02
CA ILE A 91 -2.66 -5.20 7.91
C ILE A 91 -3.12 -5.40 9.36
N LEU A 92 -4.07 -4.60 9.85
CA LEU A 92 -4.59 -4.71 11.20
C LEU A 92 -5.17 -6.12 11.46
N GLN A 93 -5.93 -6.64 10.50
CA GLN A 93 -6.57 -7.95 10.62
C GLN A 93 -5.56 -9.09 10.66
N ALA A 94 -4.51 -9.04 9.85
CA ALA A 94 -3.48 -10.07 9.87
C ALA A 94 -2.55 -9.95 11.11
N THR A 95 -2.26 -8.73 11.59
CA THR A 95 -1.57 -8.52 12.87
C THR A 95 -2.37 -9.06 14.06
N LEU A 96 -3.70 -8.84 14.10
CA LEU A 96 -4.58 -9.37 15.15
C LEU A 96 -4.68 -10.90 15.13
N ARG A 97 -4.52 -11.52 13.96
CA ARG A 97 -4.47 -12.98 13.81
C ARG A 97 -3.08 -13.56 14.14
N GLY A 98 -2.10 -12.72 14.47
CA GLY A 98 -0.74 -13.15 14.80
C GLY A 98 0.07 -13.61 13.58
N PHE A 99 -0.36 -13.29 12.36
CA PHE A 99 0.44 -13.52 11.17
C PHE A 99 1.52 -12.44 11.08
N ASN A 100 2.79 -12.86 11.04
CA ASN A 100 3.92 -11.99 10.68
C ASN A 100 3.75 -11.62 9.20
N ILE A 101 3.03 -10.54 8.95
CA ILE A 101 3.01 -9.92 7.63
C ILE A 101 4.41 -9.36 7.45
N GLU A 102 5.14 -9.86 6.46
CA GLU A 102 6.25 -9.14 5.87
C GLU A 102 5.68 -7.79 5.41
N CYS A 103 5.76 -6.77 6.26
CA CYS A 103 5.50 -5.40 5.86
C CYS A 103 6.44 -5.16 4.69
N GLY A 104 5.93 -5.16 3.46
CA GLY A 104 6.63 -4.96 2.18
C GLY A 104 7.25 -3.57 2.04
N CYS A 105 7.90 -3.12 3.10
CA CYS A 105 8.70 -1.93 3.21
C CYS A 105 10.15 -2.30 2.88
N GLY A 106 10.42 -2.99 1.77
CA GLY A 106 11.75 -3.18 1.16
C GLY A 106 12.94 -3.55 2.07
N LEU A 107 12.72 -4.00 3.30
CA LEU A 107 13.74 -4.27 4.30
C LEU A 107 13.84 -5.78 4.44
N LYS A 108 14.97 -6.27 3.94
CA LYS A 108 15.44 -7.65 3.96
C LYS A 108 14.95 -8.50 5.14
N GLU A 109 14.58 -9.73 4.76
CA GLU A 109 14.71 -10.98 5.51
C GLU A 109 14.25 -10.97 6.97
N GLY A 110 13.00 -11.41 7.16
CA GLY A 110 12.60 -12.34 8.21
C GLY A 110 13.34 -12.26 9.54
N GLU A 111 13.06 -11.25 10.35
CA GLU A 111 13.24 -11.36 11.79
C GLU A 111 11.88 -11.38 12.47
N MET A 112 11.57 -12.51 13.11
CA MET A 112 10.53 -12.56 14.13
C MET A 112 10.91 -11.56 15.23
N VAL A 113 10.12 -10.52 15.46
CA VAL A 113 10.14 -9.83 16.75
C VAL A 113 9.39 -10.70 17.76
N GLY A 114 9.96 -11.89 18.00
CA GLY A 114 9.58 -12.72 19.12
C GLY A 114 10.09 -12.07 20.40
N TRP A 115 9.35 -12.28 21.48
CA TRP A 115 9.73 -12.00 22.88
C TRP A 115 11.16 -12.47 23.25
N SER A 116 11.78 -13.30 22.41
CA SER A 116 13.15 -13.78 22.46
C SER A 116 14.22 -12.68 22.49
N LYS A 117 14.09 -11.54 21.78
CA LYS A 117 15.10 -10.45 21.86
C LYS A 117 15.02 -9.62 23.15
N ILE A 118 13.93 -9.71 23.91
CA ILE A 118 13.76 -8.99 25.18
C ILE A 118 14.42 -9.75 26.34
N LEU A 119 14.65 -11.05 26.20
CA LEU A 119 15.28 -11.90 27.23
C LEU A 119 16.81 -12.07 27.05
N GLU A 120 17.40 -11.48 26.00
CA GLU A 120 18.84 -11.56 25.69
C GLU A 120 19.59 -10.26 26.08
N ASN A 121 19.09 -9.50 27.05
CA ASN A 121 19.79 -8.43 27.75
C ASN A 121 19.44 -8.46 29.23
#